data_AF-A0A849QFY3-F1
#
_entry.id   AF-A0A849QFY3-F1
#
_cell.length_a   1.000
_cell.length_b   1.000
_cell.length_c   1.000
_cell.angle_alpha   90.00
_cell.angle_beta   90.00
_cell.angle_gamma   90.00
#
_symmetry.space_group_name_H-M   'P 1'
#
loop_
_entity.id
_entity.type
_entity.pdbx_description
1 polymer ?
#
loop_
_entity_poly.entity_id
_entity_poly.type
_entity_poly.pdbx_seq_one_letter_code
_entity_poly.pdbx_strand_id
1 'polypeptide(L)' 'MNMYLSKSLPGVLVPKYYKSVDNLIEDAFRALLNLKPGLKVEMAIELYLKEEVSLSKAAEMAGMDIESFKDILK' A
#
# COMPACT_ATOMS: atom_id res chain seq x y z
N MET A 1 -0.56 -18.23 -2.92
CA MET A 1 -0.90 -18.03 -4.35
C MET A 1 0.05 -18.90 -5.16
N ASN A 2 -0.44 -19.80 -6.03
CA ASN A 2 0.45 -20.56 -6.92
C ASN A 2 1.08 -19.60 -7.95
N MET A 3 2.38 -19.75 -8.24
CA MET A 3 3.14 -18.98 -9.23
C MET A 3 2.49 -18.93 -10.63
N TYR A 4 1.65 -19.92 -10.95
CA TYR A 4 0.83 -19.91 -12.16
C TYR A 4 -0.19 -18.77 -12.17
N LEU A 5 -0.93 -18.58 -11.06
CA LEU A 5 -1.98 -17.58 -10.96
C LEU A 5 -1.42 -16.15 -10.99
N SER A 6 -0.26 -15.90 -10.37
CA SER A 6 0.34 -14.56 -10.38
C SER A 6 0.75 -14.09 -11.78
N LYS A 7 1.14 -15.02 -12.67
CA LYS A 7 1.48 -14.73 -14.06
C LYS A 7 0.25 -14.66 -14.97
N SER A 8 -0.76 -15.50 -14.74
CA SER A 8 -1.95 -15.57 -15.60
C SER A 8 -2.99 -14.50 -15.29
N LEU A 9 -3.12 -14.07 -14.02
CA LEU A 9 -4.13 -13.08 -13.59
C LEU A 9 -4.02 -11.75 -14.33
N PRO A 10 -2.85 -11.10 -14.45
CA PRO A 10 -2.73 -9.85 -15.19
C PRO A 10 -3.15 -9.99 -16.66
N GLY A 11 -2.82 -11.12 -17.31
CA GLY A 11 -3.20 -11.37 -18.70
C GLY A 11 -4.71 -11.49 -18.94
N VAL A 12 -5.49 -11.87 -17.91
CA VAL A 12 -6.95 -11.96 -17.98
C VAL A 12 -7.62 -10.66 -17.53
N LEU A 13 -7.12 -10.05 -16.45
CA LEU A 13 -7.76 -8.91 -15.81
C LEU A 13 -7.43 -7.59 -16.51
N VAL A 14 -6.19 -7.40 -16.96
CA VAL A 14 -5.79 -6.11 -17.57
C VAL A 14 -6.63 -5.82 -18.82
N PRO A 15 -6.72 -6.68 -19.84
CA PRO A 15 -7.47 -6.34 -21.06
C PRO A 15 -8.96 -6.04 -20.83
N LYS A 16 -9.54 -6.49 -19.72
CA LYS A 16 -10.98 -6.37 -19.42
C LYS A 16 -11.32 -5.29 -18.40
N TYR A 17 -10.46 -5.06 -17.41
CA TYR A 17 -10.82 -4.28 -16.22
C TYR A 17 -9.81 -3.19 -15.86
N TYR A 18 -8.57 -3.24 -16.36
CA TYR A 18 -7.52 -2.28 -15.98
C TYR A 18 -6.82 -1.68 -17.21
N LYS A 19 -6.34 -0.45 -17.08
CA LYS A 19 -5.60 0.20 -18.18
C LYS A 19 -4.18 -0.34 -18.34
N SER A 20 -3.60 -0.87 -17.26
CA SER A 20 -2.25 -1.43 -17.22
C SER A 20 -2.12 -2.44 -16.08
N VAL A 21 -1.00 -3.16 -16.06
CA VAL A 21 -0.60 -4.01 -14.92
C VAL A 21 -0.37 -3.14 -13.67
N ASP A 22 0.18 -1.94 -13.81
CA ASP A 22 0.42 -1.03 -12.67
C ASP A 22 -0.89 -0.63 -11.99
N ASN A 23 -1.94 -0.34 -12.76
CA ASN A 23 -3.26 -0.03 -12.17
C ASN A 23 -3.85 -1.24 -11.43
N LEU A 24 -3.68 -2.46 -11.96
CA LEU A 24 -4.08 -3.69 -11.26
C LEU A 24 -3.30 -3.88 -9.96
N ILE A 25 -2.00 -3.64 -9.98
CA ILE A 25 -1.14 -3.76 -8.80
C ILE A 25 -1.52 -2.70 -7.75
N GLU A 26 -1.74 -1.45 -8.16
CA GLU A 26 -2.17 -0.38 -7.25
C GLU A 26 -3.48 -0.75 -6.54
N ASP A 27 -4.45 -1.25 -7.30
CA ASP A 27 -5.76 -1.65 -6.77
C ASP A 27 -5.65 -2.86 -5.83
N ALA A 28 -4.80 -3.84 -6.17
CA ALA A 28 -4.50 -4.98 -5.31
C ALA A 28 -3.84 -4.56 -3.99
N PHE A 29 -2.88 -3.63 -4.03
CA PHE A 29 -2.27 -3.07 -2.81
C PHE A 29 -3.28 -2.27 -2.00
N ARG A 30 -4.12 -1.47 -2.64
CA ARG A 30 -5.18 -0.72 -1.96
C ARG A 30 -6.15 -1.66 -1.24
N ALA A 31 -6.57 -2.74 -1.90
CA ALA A 31 -7.41 -3.78 -1.29
C ALA A 31 -6.69 -4.47 -0.12
N LEU A 32 -5.41 -4.79 -0.25
CA LEU A 32 -4.60 -5.39 0.82
C LEU A 32 -4.52 -4.48 2.05
N LEU A 33 -4.20 -3.20 1.86
CA LEU A 33 -4.05 -2.23 2.95
C LEU A 33 -5.38 -1.91 3.63
N ASN A 34 -6.49 -1.95 2.89
CA ASN A 34 -7.84 -1.84 3.46
C ASN A 34 -8.20 -3.07 4.31
N LEU A 35 -7.83 -4.27 3.85
CA LEU A 35 -8.08 -5.51 4.59
C LEU A 35 -7.18 -5.66 5.82
N LYS A 36 -5.98 -5.08 5.78
CA LYS A 36 -4.98 -5.14 6.86
C LYS A 36 -4.48 -3.74 7.24
N PRO A 37 -5.27 -2.95 7.98
CA PRO A 37 -4.89 -1.60 8.39
C PRO A 37 -3.56 -1.53 9.16
N GLY A 38 -3.19 -2.58 9.92
CA GLY A 38 -1.88 -2.63 10.58
C GLY A 38 -0.69 -2.55 9.61
N LEU A 39 -0.80 -3.16 8.41
CA LEU A 39 0.24 -3.05 7.39
C LEU A 39 0.35 -1.63 6.82
N LYS A 40 -0.75 -0.88 6.81
CA LYS A 40 -0.78 0.50 6.33
C LYS A 40 0.01 1.42 7.26
N VAL A 41 -0.09 1.20 8.57
CA VAL A 41 0.71 1.91 9.59
C VAL A 41 2.19 1.50 9.49
N GLU A 42 2.47 0.20 9.45
CA GLU A 42 3.85 -0.32 9.34
C GLU A 42 4.58 0.23 8.10
N MET A 43 3.90 0.20 6.95
CA MET A 43 4.42 0.74 5.70
C MET A 43 4.74 2.24 5.82
N ALA A 44 3.86 3.01 6.46
CA ALA A 44 4.09 4.43 6.65
C ALA A 44 5.30 4.71 7.56
N ILE A 45 5.49 3.93 8.62
CA ILE A 45 6.66 4.01 9.50
C ILE A 45 7.93 3.70 8.71
N GLU A 46 7.97 2.58 8.00
CA GLU A 46 9.13 2.15 7.21
C GLU A 46 9.53 3.16 6.13
N LEU A 47 8.56 3.76 5.44
CA LEU A 47 8.82 4.79 4.43
C LEU A 47 9.33 6.09 5.05
N TYR A 48 8.83 6.45 6.23
CA TYR A 48 9.33 7.61 6.97
C TYR A 48 10.75 7.39 7.46
N LEU A 49 11.04 6.25 8.08
CA LEU A 49 12.38 5.90 8.59
C LEU A 49 13.44 5.79 7.49
N LYS A 50 13.02 5.50 6.25
CA LYS A 50 13.89 5.50 5.06
C LYS A 50 14.01 6.86 4.38
N GLU A 51 13.38 7.90 4.94
CA GLU A 51 13.35 9.25 4.39
C GLU A 51 12.72 9.36 2.98
N GLU A 52 11.95 8.36 2.57
CA GLU A 52 11.25 8.32 1.27
C GLU A 52 10.01 9.23 1.26
N VAL A 53 9.44 9.49 2.44
CA VAL A 53 8.28 10.37 2.63
C VAL A 53 8.45 11.26 3.85
N SER A 54 7.81 12.43 3.85
CA SER A 54 7.78 13.31 5.01
C SER A 54 6.95 12.70 6.16
N LEU A 55 7.18 13.19 7.39
CA LEU A 55 6.37 12.85 8.55
C LEU A 55 4.85 13.06 8.31
N SER A 56 4.50 14.19 7.69
CA SER A 56 3.11 14.51 7.34
C SER A 56 2.52 13.52 6.35
N LYS A 57 3.30 13.10 5.35
CA LYS A 57 2.85 12.12 4.35
C LYS A 57 2.72 10.74 4.96
N ALA A 58 3.63 10.34 5.84
CA ALA A 58 3.54 9.10 6.58
C ALA A 58 2.29 9.04 7.48
N ALA A 59 1.98 10.11 8.22
CA ALA A 59 0.78 10.19 9.04
C ALA A 59 -0.51 10.08 8.18
N GLU A 60 -0.57 10.80 7.05
CA GLU A 60 -1.67 10.68 6.07
C GLU A 60 -1.81 9.24 5.56
N MET A 61 -0.69 8.61 5.19
CA MET A 61 -0.65 7.23 4.72
C MET A 61 -1.07 6.24 5.80
N ALA A 62 -0.75 6.49 7.07
CA ALA A 62 -1.19 5.69 8.21
C ALA A 62 -2.66 5.95 8.59
N GLY A 63 -3.29 7.00 8.03
CA GLY A 63 -4.69 7.37 8.32
C GLY A 63 -4.86 8.03 9.68
N MET A 64 -3.87 8.78 10.14
CA MET A 64 -3.86 9.45 11.44
C MET A 64 -3.31 10.87 11.35
N ASP A 65 -3.54 11.67 12.39
CA ASP A 65 -2.89 12.97 12.52
C ASP A 65 -1.40 12.82 12.87
N ILE A 66 -0.66 13.91 12.70
CA ILE A 66 0.80 13.93 12.88
C ILE A 66 1.20 13.64 14.34
N GLU A 67 0.43 14.09 15.32
CA GLU A 67 0.78 13.90 16.73
C GLU A 67 0.60 12.43 17.13
N SER A 68 -0.53 11.82 16.74
CA SER A 68 -0.76 10.38 16.92
C SER A 68 0.33 9.54 16.23
N PHE A 69 0.78 9.94 15.04
CA PHE A 69 1.86 9.23 14.34
C PHE A 69 3.20 9.35 15.07
N LYS A 70 3.55 10.54 15.59
CA LYS A 70 4.76 10.73 16.40
C LYS A 70 4.75 9.87 17.66
N ASP A 71 3.59 9.65 18.27
CA ASP A 71 3.48 8.79 19.45
C ASP A 71 3.82 7.32 19.15
N ILE A 72 3.56 6.85 17.92
CA ILE A 72 3.92 5.49 17.48
C ILE A 72 5.43 5.35 17.20
N LEU A 73 6.09 6.44 16.82
CA LEU A 73 7.53 6.46 16.51
C LEU A 73 8.44 6.48 17.76
N LYS A 74 7.87 6.64 18.95
CA LYS A 74 8.60 6.67 20.23
C LYS A 74 8.91 5.26 20.74
#